data_AF-A0A3Q7J7G3-F1
#
_entry.id   AF-A0A3Q7J7G3-F1
#
_cell.length_a   1.000
_cell.length_b   1.000
_cell.length_c   1.000
_cell.angle_alpha   90.00
_cell.angle_beta   90.00
_cell.angle_gamma   90.00
#
_symmetry.space_group_name_H-M   'P 1'
#
loop_
_entity.id
_entity.type
_entity.pdbx_description
1 polymer ?
#
loop_
_entity_poly.entity_id
_entity_poly.type
_entity_poly.pdbx_seq_one_letter_code
_entity_poly.pdbx_strand_id
1 'polypeptide(L)'
;MPFELHKAGHIRPSKAPYGTPVLFKKKKDGSLRICIDYQAFKKVTINNKYPIPQIADLFDRLGQANYFTNMDLWKGYHHVRIIEGDERKTMCVTRYGAYEWLFVVVYLDDIVIYSYTLEEHEENLRKFFKIKWENQLYVKREKCEFALPNVHFFGHIISQDGL
;
A
#
# COMPACT_ATOMS: atom_id res chain seq x y z
N MET A 1 -12.45 -7.75 10.99
CA MET A 1 -12.21 -8.30 12.36
C MET A 1 -11.29 -9.52 12.28
N PRO A 2 -10.57 -9.92 13.34
CA PRO A 2 -9.61 -11.04 13.30
C PRO A 2 -10.21 -12.35 12.75
N PHE A 3 -11.47 -12.64 13.07
CA PHE A 3 -12.18 -13.81 12.55
C PHE A 3 -12.34 -13.81 11.02
N GLU A 4 -12.65 -12.66 10.42
CA GLU A 4 -12.76 -12.52 8.95
C GLU A 4 -11.40 -12.72 8.28
N LEU A 5 -10.33 -12.19 8.88
CA LEU A 5 -8.96 -12.36 8.39
C LEU A 5 -8.51 -13.82 8.48
N HIS A 6 -8.93 -14.55 9.51
CA HIS A 6 -8.63 -15.97 9.65
C HIS A 6 -9.37 -16.80 8.60
N LYS A 7 -10.67 -16.54 8.39
CA LYS A 7 -11.45 -17.19 7.32
C LYS A 7 -10.90 -16.90 5.93
N ALA A 8 -10.39 -15.69 5.69
CA ALA A 8 -9.75 -15.30 4.44
C ALA A 8 -8.33 -15.86 4.26
N GLY A 9 -7.79 -16.58 5.26
CA GLY A 9 -6.45 -17.18 5.19
C GLY A 9 -5.30 -16.18 5.33
N HIS A 10 -5.56 -14.96 5.82
CA HIS A 10 -4.51 -13.94 6.00
C HIS A 10 -3.74 -14.10 7.31
N ILE A 11 -4.39 -14.68 8.32
CA ILE A 11 -3.82 -14.96 9.64
C ILE A 11 -4.13 -16.38 10.09
N ARG A 12 -3.25 -16.96 10.91
CA ARG A 12 -3.47 -18.27 11.55
C ARG A 12 -3.20 -18.20 13.05
N PRO A 13 -3.78 -19.11 13.86
CA PRO A 13 -3.44 -19.20 15.28
C PRO A 13 -1.93 -19.39 15.46
N SER A 14 -1.34 -18.64 16.39
CA SER A 14 0.08 -18.73 16.69
C SER A 14 0.32 -19.37 18.06
N LYS A 15 1.49 -20.00 18.18
CA LYS A 15 2.03 -20.54 19.44
C LYS A 15 3.31 -19.80 19.86
N ALA A 16 3.60 -18.64 19.25
CA ALA A 16 4.78 -17.87 19.59
C ALA A 16 4.72 -17.43 21.07
N PRO A 17 5.86 -17.46 21.80
CA PRO A 17 5.90 -17.07 23.21
C PRO A 17 5.89 -15.55 23.41
N TYR A 18 5.84 -14.77 22.33
CA TYR A 18 5.91 -13.32 22.33
C TYR A 18 4.89 -12.76 21.37
N GLY A 19 4.48 -11.51 21.60
CA GLY A 19 3.67 -10.78 20.64
C GLY A 19 3.15 -9.38 20.88
N THR A 20 2.66 -8.78 19.81
CA THR A 20 2.30 -7.36 19.81
C THR A 20 0.80 -7.17 20.01
N PRO A 21 0.34 -6.27 20.90
CA PRO A 21 -1.09 -6.01 21.04
C PRO A 21 -1.69 -5.41 19.75
N VAL A 22 -2.90 -5.84 19.40
CA VAL A 22 -3.69 -5.19 18.35
C VAL A 22 -4.40 -3.96 18.89
N LEU A 23 -4.17 -2.83 18.24
CA LEU A 23 -4.84 -1.55 18.46
C LEU A 23 -5.89 -1.30 17.37
N PHE A 24 -6.90 -0.50 17.69
CA PHE A 24 -7.92 -0.09 16.74
C PHE A 24 -7.92 1.42 16.58
N LYS A 25 -7.71 1.89 15.34
CA LYS A 25 -7.85 3.30 14.99
C LYS A 25 -9.18 3.51 14.28
N LYS A 26 -10.00 4.45 14.74
CA LYS A 26 -11.22 4.86 14.02
C LYS A 26 -10.83 5.59 12.72
N LYS A 27 -11.46 5.21 11.61
CA LYS A 27 -11.41 5.95 10.36
C LYS A 27 -12.39 7.14 10.41
N LYS A 28 -12.26 8.06 9.45
CA LYS A 28 -13.19 9.20 9.27
C LYS A 28 -14.64 8.75 9.06
N ASP A 29 -14.85 7.59 8.43
CA ASP A 29 -16.15 6.97 8.19
C ASP A 29 -16.73 6.22 9.41
N GLY A 30 -16.05 6.27 10.57
CA GLY A 30 -16.45 5.56 11.79
C GLY A 30 -16.03 4.08 11.86
N SER A 31 -15.60 3.47 10.75
CA SER A 31 -15.13 2.09 10.73
C SER A 31 -13.79 1.93 11.46
N LEU A 32 -13.51 0.74 11.99
CA LEU A 32 -12.27 0.46 12.72
C LEU A 32 -11.18 -0.07 11.79
N ARG A 33 -9.97 0.47 11.92
CA ARG A 33 -8.74 -0.05 11.31
C ARG A 33 -7.94 -0.81 12.36
N ILE A 34 -7.66 -2.08 12.09
CA ILE A 34 -6.70 -2.88 12.86
C ILE A 34 -5.31 -2.30 12.64
N CYS A 35 -4.62 -1.99 13.73
CA CYS A 35 -3.25 -1.49 13.75
C CYS A 35 -2.42 -2.35 14.71
N ILE A 36 -1.26 -2.80 14.27
CA ILE A 36 -0.33 -3.58 15.10
C ILE A 36 0.83 -2.67 15.47
N ASP A 37 1.16 -2.61 16.76
CA ASP A 37 2.21 -1.74 17.26
C ASP A 37 3.62 -2.32 17.00
N TYR A 38 4.10 -2.16 15.77
CA TYR A 38 5.41 -2.67 15.37
C TYR A 38 6.60 -1.90 15.96
N GLN A 39 6.42 -1.03 16.97
CA GLN A 39 7.55 -0.29 17.57
C GLN A 39 8.63 -1.19 18.15
N ALA A 40 8.23 -2.24 18.89
CA ALA A 40 9.17 -3.22 19.43
C ALA A 40 9.84 -4.02 18.30
N PHE A 41 9.05 -4.39 17.28
CA PHE A 41 9.52 -5.13 16.12
C PHE A 41 10.56 -4.33 15.31
N LYS A 42 10.33 -3.03 15.10
CA LYS A 42 11.21 -2.13 14.35
C LYS A 42 12.62 -2.05 14.93
N LYS A 43 12.79 -2.26 16.23
CA LYS A 43 14.10 -2.24 16.92
C LYS A 43 14.95 -3.48 16.61
N VAL A 44 14.33 -4.60 16.24
CA VAL A 44 15.00 -5.89 16.02
C VAL A 44 15.08 -6.27 14.54
N THR A 45 14.33 -5.58 13.68
CA THR A 45 14.40 -5.76 12.23
C THR A 45 15.53 -4.97 11.58
N ILE A 46 16.20 -5.58 10.60
CA ILE A 46 17.09 -4.86 9.69
C ILE A 46 16.25 -3.97 8.79
N ASN A 47 16.51 -2.67 8.81
CA ASN A 47 15.79 -1.73 7.97
C ASN A 47 16.23 -1.90 6.51
N ASN A 48 15.32 -2.38 5.66
CA ASN A 48 15.55 -2.39 4.22
C ASN A 48 15.37 -0.96 3.68
N LYS A 49 16.47 -0.21 3.60
CA LYS A 49 16.52 1.12 3.00
C LYS A 49 16.57 0.98 1.48
N TYR A 50 15.44 0.62 0.87
CA TYR A 50 15.30 0.89 -0.56
C TYR A 50 15.25 2.42 -0.74
N PRO A 51 16.04 3.01 -1.65
CA PRO A 51 16.01 4.45 -1.88
C PRO A 51 14.66 4.80 -2.51
N ILE A 52 13.73 5.24 -1.68
CA ILE A 52 12.50 5.88 -2.14
C ILE A 52 12.91 7.32 -2.51
N PRO A 53 12.71 7.77 -3.75
CA PRO A 53 13.04 9.14 -4.15
C PRO A 53 12.34 10.14 -3.21
N GLN A 54 13.00 11.25 -2.91
CA GLN A 54 12.34 12.28 -2.10
C GLN A 54 11.13 12.80 -2.85
N ILE A 55 10.09 13.17 -2.11
CA ILE A 55 8.86 13.72 -2.69
C ILE A 55 9.18 14.96 -3.55
N ALA A 56 10.11 15.81 -3.12
CA ALA A 56 10.60 16.96 -3.89
C ALA A 56 11.24 16.54 -5.23
N ASP A 57 12.15 15.56 -5.23
CA ASP A 57 12.76 15.02 -6.44
C ASP A 57 11.71 14.42 -7.40
N LEU A 58 10.63 13.87 -6.83
CA LEU A 58 9.50 13.37 -7.60
C LEU A 58 8.74 14.53 -8.25
N PHE A 59 8.48 15.61 -7.51
CA PHE A 59 7.78 16.80 -8.01
C PHE A 59 8.57 17.52 -9.10
N ASP A 60 9.89 17.66 -8.97
CA ASP A 60 10.74 18.26 -10.00
C ASP A 60 10.67 17.50 -11.34
N ARG A 61 10.49 16.17 -11.27
CA ARG A 61 10.29 15.32 -12.46
C ARG A 61 8.87 15.40 -13.02
N LEU A 62 7.90 15.78 -12.20
CA LEU A 62 6.47 15.82 -12.53
C LEU A 62 6.05 17.18 -13.09
N GLY A 63 6.70 18.28 -12.70
CA GLY A 63 6.35 19.67 -13.03
C GLY A 63 6.54 20.09 -14.50
N GLN A 64 6.57 19.15 -15.44
CA GLN A 64 6.56 19.42 -16.88
C GLN A 64 5.57 18.52 -17.64
N ALA A 65 4.94 17.57 -16.95
CA ALA A 65 3.99 16.66 -17.55
C ALA A 65 2.64 17.35 -17.76
N ASN A 66 1.95 16.96 -18.84
CA ASN A 66 0.67 17.55 -19.24
C ASN A 66 -0.52 16.66 -18.84
N TYR A 67 -0.26 15.37 -18.62
CA TYR A 67 -1.28 14.37 -18.32
C TYR A 67 -0.85 13.55 -17.12
N PHE A 68 -1.73 13.49 -16.12
CA PHE A 68 -1.53 12.74 -14.90
C PHE A 68 -2.66 11.72 -14.72
N THR A 69 -2.30 10.53 -14.28
CA THR A 69 -3.23 9.51 -13.80
C THR A 69 -2.81 9.11 -12.39
N ASN A 70 -3.70 9.22 -11.42
CA ASN A 70 -3.52 8.66 -10.08
C ASN A 70 -4.37 7.40 -9.93
N MET A 71 -3.74 6.33 -9.46
CA MET A 71 -4.37 5.05 -9.21
C MET A 71 -4.11 4.61 -7.77
N ASP A 72 -5.19 4.46 -7.01
CA ASP A 72 -5.20 3.76 -5.73
C ASP A 72 -5.25 2.25 -6.00
N LEU A 73 -4.17 1.54 -5.68
CA LEU A 73 -4.19 0.09 -5.68
C LEU A 73 -5.24 -0.41 -4.68
N TRP A 74 -6.01 -1.42 -5.08
CA TRP A 74 -6.95 -2.07 -4.18
C TRP A 74 -6.16 -2.64 -3.01
N LYS A 75 -6.70 -2.41 -1.82
CA LYS A 75 -6.28 -2.86 -0.48
C LYS A 75 -6.20 -4.39 -0.30
N GLY A 76 -5.69 -5.12 -1.29
CA GLY A 76 -5.19 -6.46 -1.10
C GLY A 76 -3.89 -6.34 -0.33
N TYR A 77 -3.99 -6.01 0.96
CA TYR A 77 -2.89 -5.83 1.89
C TYR A 77 -2.11 -7.14 2.18
N HIS A 78 -2.27 -8.14 1.31
CA HIS A 78 -1.82 -9.52 1.51
C HIS A 78 -1.27 -10.16 0.23
N HIS A 79 -0.77 -9.39 -0.75
CA HIS A 79 -0.20 -9.99 -1.97
C HIS A 79 1.20 -10.59 -1.73
N VAL A 80 1.97 -10.03 -0.79
CA VAL A 80 3.34 -10.49 -0.54
C VAL A 80 3.34 -11.46 0.64
N ARG A 81 3.63 -12.73 0.38
CA ARG A 81 3.81 -13.73 1.45
C ARG A 81 5.01 -13.34 2.32
N ILE A 82 4.84 -13.50 3.63
CA ILE A 82 5.97 -13.49 4.54
C ILE A 82 6.83 -14.72 4.24
N ILE A 83 8.15 -14.54 4.30
CA ILE A 83 9.10 -15.64 4.12
C ILE A 83 8.80 -16.72 5.17
N GLU A 84 8.80 -17.98 4.74
CA GLU A 84 8.54 -19.10 5.64
C GLU A 84 9.54 -19.10 6.81
N GLY A 85 9.00 -19.25 8.03
CA GLY A 85 9.75 -19.15 9.28
C GLY A 85 9.66 -17.78 9.95
N ASP A 86 9.47 -16.72 9.17
CA ASP A 86 9.40 -15.34 9.66
C ASP A 86 8.00 -14.90 10.06
N GLU A 87 6.95 -15.70 9.80
CA GLU A 87 5.56 -15.36 10.11
C GLU A 87 5.36 -15.12 11.62
N ARG A 88 6.01 -15.93 12.47
CA ARG A 88 5.91 -15.82 13.93
C ARG A 88 6.37 -14.46 14.45
N LYS A 89 7.26 -13.78 13.73
CA LYS A 89 7.72 -12.44 14.09
C LYS A 89 6.60 -11.40 14.03
N THR A 90 5.55 -11.67 13.26
CA THR A 90 4.38 -10.80 13.11
C THR A 90 3.26 -11.13 14.10
N MET A 91 3.51 -12.02 15.06
CA MET A 91 2.47 -12.44 16.00
C MET A 91 1.83 -11.25 16.71
N CYS A 92 0.50 -11.23 16.72
CA CYS A 92 -0.28 -10.24 17.42
C CYS A 92 -1.29 -10.89 18.38
N VAL A 93 -1.51 -10.23 19.52
CA VAL A 93 -2.47 -10.66 20.54
C VAL A 93 -3.75 -9.86 20.37
N THR A 94 -4.86 -10.58 20.28
CA THR A 94 -6.21 -10.02 20.28
C THR A 94 -6.98 -10.56 21.49
N ARG A 95 -8.13 -9.95 21.79
CA ARG A 95 -9.08 -10.47 22.79
C ARG A 95 -9.60 -11.89 22.49
N TYR A 96 -9.42 -12.39 21.26
CA TYR A 96 -9.92 -13.69 20.80
C TYR A 96 -8.81 -14.74 20.67
N GLY A 97 -7.55 -14.36 20.96
CA GLY A 97 -6.40 -15.26 20.83
C GLY A 97 -5.20 -14.60 20.16
N ALA A 98 -4.13 -15.37 20.06
CA ALA A 98 -2.89 -15.01 19.40
C ALA A 98 -2.88 -15.50 17.95
N TYR A 99 -2.51 -14.62 17.02
CA TYR A 99 -2.48 -14.91 15.60
C TYR A 99 -1.20 -14.40 14.96
N GLU A 100 -0.70 -15.07 13.93
CA GLU A 100 0.41 -14.62 13.10
C GLU A 100 -0.06 -14.37 11.66
N TRP A 101 0.54 -13.37 11.02
CA TRP A 101 0.23 -13.02 9.64
C TRP A 101 0.99 -13.92 8.68
N LEU A 102 0.36 -14.23 7.55
CA LEU A 102 0.98 -14.98 6.47
C LEU A 102 1.46 -14.07 5.33
N PHE A 103 1.01 -12.81 5.34
CA PHE A 103 1.29 -11.84 4.27
C PHE A 103 1.63 -10.47 4.85
N VAL A 104 2.53 -9.75 4.17
CA VAL A 104 2.92 -8.38 4.50
C VAL A 104 1.93 -7.38 3.89
N VAL A 105 1.59 -6.38 4.69
CA VAL A 105 0.87 -5.18 4.27
C VAL A 105 1.86 -4.23 3.60
N VAL A 106 1.90 -4.20 2.27
CA VAL A 106 2.65 -3.19 1.50
C VAL A 106 1.81 -1.90 1.44
N TYR A 107 2.44 -0.76 1.72
CA TYR A 107 1.79 0.57 1.82
C TYR A 107 2.07 1.48 0.61
N LEU A 108 2.38 0.91 -0.54
CA LEU A 108 2.49 1.67 -1.80
C LEU A 108 1.12 1.61 -2.49
N ASP A 109 0.19 2.44 -2.02
CA ASP A 109 -1.19 2.47 -2.52
C ASP A 109 -1.33 3.45 -3.70
N ASP A 110 -0.57 4.54 -3.72
CA ASP A 110 -0.72 5.63 -4.70
C ASP A 110 0.31 5.49 -5.84
N ILE A 111 -0.18 5.18 -7.04
CA ILE A 111 0.63 5.15 -8.27
C ILE A 111 0.25 6.35 -9.12
N VAL A 112 1.22 7.20 -9.43
CA VAL A 112 1.07 8.27 -10.41
C VAL A 112 1.79 7.91 -11.70
N ILE A 113 1.03 7.93 -12.79
CA ILE A 113 1.56 7.89 -14.15
C ILE A 113 1.46 9.30 -14.70
N TYR A 114 2.51 9.77 -15.34
CA TYR A 114 2.55 11.08 -15.95
C TYR A 114 3.16 11.00 -17.34
N SER A 115 2.74 11.87 -18.25
CA SER A 115 3.21 11.90 -19.64
C SER A 115 3.06 13.29 -20.23
N TYR A 116 3.78 13.55 -21.33
CA TYR A 116 3.80 14.86 -21.98
C TYR A 116 2.76 14.97 -23.09
N THR A 117 2.39 13.86 -23.72
CA THR A 117 1.31 13.79 -24.72
C THR A 117 0.25 12.79 -24.28
N LEU A 118 -0.96 12.93 -24.86
CA LEU A 118 -2.06 12.01 -24.56
C LEU A 118 -1.76 10.61 -25.10
N GLU A 119 -1.16 10.52 -26.29
CA GLU A 119 -0.80 9.25 -26.93
C GLU A 119 0.23 8.47 -26.09
N GLU A 120 1.25 9.16 -25.57
CA GLU A 120 2.24 8.59 -24.66
C GLU A 120 1.55 8.10 -23.37
N HIS A 121 0.60 8.89 -22.85
CA HIS A 121 -0.13 8.56 -21.65
C HIS A 121 -0.98 7.29 -21.80
N GLU A 122 -1.68 7.15 -22.92
CA GLU A 122 -2.46 5.96 -23.24
C GLU A 122 -1.58 4.71 -23.37
N GLU A 123 -0.40 4.83 -24.00
CA GLU A 123 0.55 3.73 -24.13
C GLU A 123 1.11 3.32 -22.76
N ASN A 124 1.46 4.29 -21.91
CA ASN A 124 1.93 4.07 -20.56
C ASN A 124 0.87 3.39 -19.68
N LEU A 125 -0.38 3.82 -19.77
CA LEU A 125 -1.51 3.18 -19.09
C LEU A 125 -1.71 1.75 -19.57
N ARG A 126 -1.63 1.49 -20.89
CA ARG A 126 -1.75 0.14 -21.45
C ARG A 126 -0.65 -0.78 -20.93
N LYS A 127 0.60 -0.32 -20.91
CA LYS A 127 1.74 -1.06 -20.35
C LYS A 127 1.54 -1.34 -18.86
N PHE A 128 1.11 -0.33 -18.10
CA PHE A 128 0.84 -0.47 -16.68
C PHE A 128 -0.26 -1.51 -16.39
N PHE A 129 -1.41 -1.41 -17.06
CA PHE A 129 -2.51 -2.35 -16.86
C PHE A 129 -2.14 -3.78 -17.26
N LYS A 130 -1.29 -3.96 -18.28
CA LYS A 130 -0.75 -5.28 -18.65
C LYS A 130 0.10 -5.87 -17.52
N ILE A 131 1.11 -5.13 -17.02
CA ILE A 131 1.96 -5.57 -15.91
C ILE A 131 1.11 -5.90 -14.68
N LYS A 132 0.14 -5.04 -14.38
CA LYS A 132 -0.76 -5.20 -13.25
C LYS A 132 -1.59 -6.50 -13.36
N TRP A 133 -2.11 -6.80 -14.55
CA TRP A 133 -2.87 -8.03 -14.82
C TRP A 133 -2.01 -9.27 -14.61
N GLU A 134 -0.77 -9.27 -15.13
CA GLU A 134 0.18 -10.37 -14.98
C GLU A 134 0.58 -10.61 -13.51
N ASN A 135 0.59 -9.55 -12.69
CA ASN A 135 0.98 -9.61 -11.28
C ASN A 135 -0.21 -9.69 -10.30
N GLN A 136 -1.44 -9.89 -10.80
CA GLN A 136 -2.66 -9.98 -9.97
C GLN A 136 -2.86 -8.80 -9.02
N LEU A 137 -2.41 -7.61 -9.41
CA LEU A 137 -2.67 -6.39 -8.66
C LEU A 137 -4.03 -5.84 -9.10
N TYR A 138 -4.81 -5.31 -8.17
CA TYR A 138 -6.13 -4.72 -8.47
C TYR A 138 -6.10 -3.22 -8.14
N VAL A 139 -6.95 -2.41 -8.79
CA VAL A 139 -7.07 -0.96 -8.48
C VAL A 139 -8.46 -0.69 -7.98
N LYS A 140 -8.59 0.23 -7.04
CA LYS A 140 -9.88 0.70 -6.60
C LYS A 140 -10.39 1.76 -7.58
N ARG A 141 -11.17 1.31 -8.57
CA ARG A 141 -11.69 2.17 -9.66
C ARG A 141 -12.34 3.47 -9.17
N GLU A 142 -13.09 3.41 -8.07
CA GLU A 142 -13.78 4.56 -7.45
C GLU A 142 -12.84 5.69 -7.00
N LYS A 143 -11.54 5.41 -6.88
CA LYS A 143 -10.51 6.35 -6.42
C LYS A 143 -9.45 6.65 -7.49
N CYS A 144 -9.60 6.09 -8.69
CA CYS A 144 -8.65 6.34 -9.77
C CYS A 144 -9.10 7.55 -10.57
N GLU A 145 -8.17 8.44 -10.85
CA GLU A 145 -8.33 9.66 -11.64
C GLU A 145 -7.43 9.53 -12.88
N PHE A 146 -7.99 9.67 -14.08
CA PHE A 146 -7.29 9.35 -15.33
C PHE A 146 -7.14 10.57 -16.24
N ALA A 147 -5.94 10.71 -16.82
CA ALA A 147 -5.61 11.69 -17.85
C ALA A 147 -6.07 13.12 -17.52
N LEU A 148 -5.83 13.55 -16.28
CA LEU A 148 -6.15 14.89 -15.80
C LEU A 148 -4.96 15.86 -16.00
N PRO A 149 -5.23 17.16 -16.20
CA PRO A 149 -4.18 18.18 -16.30
C PRO A 149 -3.49 18.50 -14.96
N ASN A 150 -4.10 18.06 -13.86
CA ASN A 150 -3.55 18.15 -12.52
C ASN A 150 -4.06 16.98 -11.66
N VAL A 151 -3.33 16.66 -10.60
CA VAL A 151 -3.68 15.55 -9.72
C VAL A 151 -3.31 15.82 -8.27
N HIS A 152 -4.11 15.28 -7.34
CA HIS A 152 -3.77 15.27 -5.92
C HIS A 152 -2.82 14.11 -5.60
N PHE A 153 -1.62 14.41 -5.11
CA PHE A 153 -0.61 13.42 -4.75
C PHE A 153 0.11 13.79 -3.45
N PHE A 154 0.16 12.86 -2.48
CA PHE A 154 0.70 13.06 -1.12
C PHE A 154 0.21 14.33 -0.39
N GLY A 155 -0.99 14.81 -0.70
CA GLY A 155 -1.58 16.01 -0.08
C GLY A 155 -1.24 17.33 -0.79
N HIS A 156 -0.55 17.27 -1.92
CA HIS A 156 -0.25 18.39 -2.79
C HIS A 156 -1.03 18.28 -4.11
N ILE A 157 -1.23 19.40 -4.81
CA ILE A 157 -1.73 19.42 -6.19
C ILE A 157 -0.51 19.49 -7.08
N ILE A 158 -0.45 18.66 -8.12
CA ILE A 158 0.60 18.70 -9.13
C ILE A 158 -0.05 19.10 -10.45
N SER A 159 0.54 20.06 -11.15
CA SER A 159 0.14 20.44 -12.51
C SER A 159 1.36 20.59 -13.43
N GLN A 160 1.10 20.99 -14.68
CA GLN A 160 2.12 21.38 -15.66
C GLN A 160 3.02 22.54 -15.17
N ASP A 161 2.53 23.38 -14.25
CA ASP A 161 3.28 24.52 -13.70
C ASP A 161 4.12 24.14 -12.46
N GLY A 162 4.05 22.88 -12.02
CA GLY A 162 4.71 22.39 -10.81
C GLY A 162 3.74 22.17 -9.63
N LEU A 163 4.26 22.38 -8.42
CA LEU A 163 3.52 22.32 -7.14
C LEU A 163 2.60 23.53 -6.93
#